data_AF-A0A4S1FHI7-F1
#
_entry.id   AF-A0A4S1FHI7-F1
#
_cell.length_a   1.000
_cell.length_b   1.000
_cell.length_c   1.000
_cell.angle_alpha   90.00
_cell.angle_beta   90.00
_cell.angle_gamma   90.00
#
_symmetry.space_group_name_H-M   'P 1'
#
loop_
_entity.id
_entity.type
_entity.pdbx_description
1 polymer ?
#
loop_
_entity_poly.entity_id
_entity_poly.type
_entity_poly.pdbx_seq_one_letter_code
_entity_poly.pdbx_strand_id
1 'polypeptide(L)'
;RHRVNEITRTGKTVTGVRGDILEPSSVERGHKSSREIVSDFELRAQAVIVASGGIGGNHELVRKNWPARLGAPPKRMITGVPDHVDGRMLAI
;
A
#
# COMPACT_ATOMS: atom_id res chain seq x y z
N ARG A 1 -12.97 5.10 -3.04
CA ARG A 1 -11.95 4.05 -2.75
C ARG A 1 -11.13 4.51 -1.55
N HIS A 2 -10.84 3.67 -0.55
CA HIS A 2 -10.10 4.12 0.65
C HIS A 2 -8.60 3.84 0.54
N ARG A 3 -7.76 4.85 0.79
CA ARG A 3 -6.31 4.72 0.92
C ARG A 3 -5.91 5.07 2.35
N VAL A 4 -5.50 4.07 3.12
CA VAL A 4 -4.98 4.27 4.48
C VAL A 4 -3.65 5.03 4.42
N ASN A 5 -3.50 6.01 5.32
CA ASN A 5 -2.28 6.80 5.47
C ASN A 5 -1.70 6.71 6.88
N GLU A 6 -2.49 6.28 7.86
CA GLU A 6 -2.08 6.26 9.27
C GLU A 6 -2.76 5.10 10.02
N ILE A 7 -2.00 4.42 10.89
CA ILE A 7 -2.55 3.54 11.93
C ILE A 7 -2.65 4.37 13.22
N THR A 8 -3.86 4.63 13.69
CA THR A 8 -4.07 5.45 14.88
C THR A 8 -3.85 4.63 16.15
N ARG A 9 -3.34 5.28 17.20
CA ARG A 9 -3.00 4.65 18.47
C ARG A 9 -3.46 5.49 19.65
N THR A 10 -3.87 4.81 20.72
CA THR A 10 -4.02 5.40 22.05
C THR A 10 -2.98 4.73 22.95
N GLY A 11 -1.94 5.48 23.32
CA GLY A 11 -0.77 4.93 23.97
C GLY A 11 -0.07 3.88 23.09
N LYS A 12 0.11 2.66 23.61
CA LYS A 12 0.71 1.54 22.86
C LYS A 12 -0.30 0.70 22.07
N THR A 13 -1.60 0.98 22.21
CA THR A 13 -2.67 0.19 21.62
C THR A 13 -3.08 0.80 20.28
N VAL A 14 -3.12 -0.01 19.22
CA VAL A 14 -3.74 0.38 17.94
C VAL A 14 -5.24 0.51 18.15
N THR A 15 -5.80 1.65 17.76
CA THR A 15 -7.22 1.98 17.99
C THR A 15 -8.00 2.30 16.71
N GLY A 16 -7.34 2.26 15.56
CA GLY A 16 -8.00 2.52 14.29
C GLY A 16 -7.07 2.83 13.13
N VAL A 17 -7.63 3.44 12.11
CA VAL A 17 -6.92 3.91 10.90
C VAL A 17 -7.50 5.24 10.44
N ARG A 18 -6.67 6.03 9.76
CA ARG A 18 -7.08 7.24 9.05
C ARG A 18 -6.50 7.24 7.64
N GLY A 19 -7.17 7.91 6.71
CA GLY A 19 -6.65 8.08 5.36
C GLY A 19 -7.52 8.94 4.47
N ASP A 20 -7.34 8.72 3.16
CA ASP A 20 -8.03 9.46 2.10
C ASP A 20 -9.09 8.59 1.43
N ILE A 21 -10.20 9.23 1.03
CA ILE A 21 -11.15 8.69 0.06
C ILE A 21 -10.73 9.21 -1.32
N LEU A 22 -10.34 8.29 -2.20
CA LEU A 22 -10.05 8.56 -3.59
C LEU A 22 -11.32 8.50 -4.44
N GLU A 23 -11.35 9.30 -5.52
CA GLU A 23 -12.48 9.32 -6.45
C GLU A 23 -12.84 7.90 -6.96
N PRO A 24 -14.13 7.65 -7.27
CA PRO A 24 -14.54 6.42 -7.93
C PRO A 24 -13.77 6.21 -9.23
N SER A 25 -13.48 4.95 -9.56
CA SER A 25 -12.79 4.63 -10.80
C SER A 25 -13.38 3.37 -11.41
N SER A 26 -13.60 3.41 -12.72
CA SER A 26 -14.14 2.32 -13.54
C SER A 26 -13.07 1.58 -14.34
N VAL A 27 -11.77 1.88 -14.12
CA VAL A 27 -10.70 1.17 -14.81
C VAL A 27 -10.70 -0.31 -14.44
N GLU A 28 -10.28 -1.15 -15.38
CA GLU A 28 -10.18 -2.59 -15.16
C GLU A 28 -9.15 -2.95 -14.08
N ARG A 29 -9.32 -4.14 -13.49
CA ARG A 29 -8.38 -4.66 -12.48
C ARG A 29 -6.97 -4.73 -13.08
N GLY A 30 -6.00 -4.17 -12.36
CA GLY A 30 -4.59 -4.16 -12.77
C GLY A 30 -4.19 -2.89 -13.53
N HIS A 31 -5.15 -2.14 -14.08
CA HIS A 31 -4.87 -0.84 -14.68
C HIS A 31 -4.65 0.24 -13.62
N LYS A 32 -3.82 1.22 -13.97
CA LYS A 32 -3.60 2.40 -13.13
C LYS A 32 -4.91 3.18 -13.04
N SER A 33 -5.32 3.47 -11.81
CA SER A 33 -6.49 4.28 -11.51
C SER A 33 -6.05 5.63 -10.96
N SER A 34 -6.94 6.62 -11.02
CA SER A 34 -6.68 7.92 -10.41
C SER A 34 -6.41 7.80 -8.90
N ARG A 35 -5.63 8.76 -8.40
CA ARG A 35 -5.26 8.95 -7.00
C ARG A 35 -5.72 10.31 -6.48
N GLU A 36 -6.62 10.98 -7.20
CA GLU A 36 -7.29 12.20 -6.75
C GLU A 36 -8.08 11.93 -5.47
N ILE A 37 -7.87 12.79 -4.47
CA ILE A 37 -8.50 12.71 -3.15
C ILE A 37 -9.76 13.56 -3.18
N VAL A 38 -10.89 12.98 -2.79
CA VAL A 38 -12.19 13.67 -2.73
C VAL A 38 -12.68 13.90 -1.30
N SER A 39 -12.11 13.21 -0.32
CA SER A 39 -12.44 13.36 1.10
C SER A 39 -11.40 12.64 1.97
N ASP A 40 -11.53 12.75 3.28
CA ASP A 40 -10.78 11.99 4.28
C ASP A 40 -11.70 11.02 5.04
N PHE A 41 -11.10 10.06 5.75
CA PHE A 41 -11.83 9.16 6.63
C PHE A 41 -11.03 8.81 7.89
N GLU A 42 -11.75 8.53 8.97
CA GLU A 42 -11.21 7.95 10.20
C GLU A 42 -12.14 6.82 10.66
N LEU A 43 -11.55 5.68 11.03
CA LEU A 43 -12.27 4.52 11.55
C LEU A 43 -11.63 4.06 12.85
N ARG A 44 -12.46 3.85 13.87
CA ARG A 44 -12.04 3.24 15.14
C ARG A 44 -12.32 1.75 15.13
N ALA A 45 -11.38 0.96 15.66
CA ALA A 45 -11.51 -0.48 15.76
C ALA A 45 -10.73 -1.02 16.97
N GLN A 46 -11.20 -2.14 17.53
CA GLN A 46 -10.49 -2.86 18.60
C GLN A 46 -9.25 -3.60 18.07
N ALA A 47 -9.20 -3.89 16.78
CA ALA A 47 -8.07 -4.51 16.10
C ALA A 47 -7.99 -4.04 14.64
N VAL A 48 -6.78 -4.00 14.09
CA VAL A 48 -6.50 -3.66 12.69
C VAL A 48 -5.71 -4.80 12.05
N ILE A 49 -6.21 -5.32 10.92
CA ILE A 49 -5.52 -6.34 10.12
C ILE A 49 -4.95 -5.67 8.88
N VAL A 50 -3.62 -5.72 8.72
CA VAL A 50 -2.95 -5.16 7.53
C VAL A 50 -2.88 -6.24 6.44
N ALA A 51 -3.73 -6.09 5.43
CA ALA A 51 -3.78 -6.95 4.25
C ALA A 51 -3.63 -6.11 2.95
N SER A 52 -2.72 -5.13 2.96
CA SER A 52 -2.58 -4.11 1.91
C SER A 52 -1.81 -4.57 0.65
N GLY A 53 -1.50 -5.85 0.53
CA GLY A 53 -0.60 -6.37 -0.51
C GLY A 53 0.89 -6.22 -0.19
N GLY A 54 1.74 -6.53 -1.17
CA GLY A 54 3.20 -6.49 -1.06
C GLY A 54 3.85 -5.28 -1.73
N ILE A 55 5.12 -5.44 -2.12
CA ILE A 55 5.98 -4.39 -2.70
C ILE A 55 6.21 -4.53 -4.22
N GLY A 56 5.57 -5.50 -4.88
CA GLY A 56 5.93 -5.91 -6.25
C GLY A 56 5.78 -4.83 -7.33
N GLY A 57 4.93 -3.83 -7.10
CA GLY A 57 4.77 -2.64 -7.94
C GLY A 57 5.82 -1.55 -7.69
N ASN A 58 6.68 -1.72 -6.69
CA ASN A 58 7.75 -0.78 -6.34
C ASN A 58 9.13 -1.46 -6.49
N HIS A 59 9.71 -1.33 -7.69
CA HIS A 59 11.02 -1.94 -8.01
C HIS A 59 12.16 -1.44 -7.10
N GLU A 60 12.08 -0.22 -6.56
CA GLU A 60 13.10 0.27 -5.62
C GLU A 60 13.05 -0.51 -4.31
N LEU A 61 11.87 -0.66 -3.71
CA LEU A 61 11.69 -1.46 -2.50
C LEU A 61 11.99 -2.94 -2.75
N VAL A 62 11.64 -3.48 -3.92
CA VAL A 62 11.99 -4.87 -4.29
C VAL A 62 13.51 -5.07 -4.29
N ARG A 63 14.26 -4.12 -4.86
CA ARG A 63 15.73 -4.18 -4.87
C ARG A 63 16.32 -4.07 -3.47
N LYS A 64 15.79 -3.15 -2.65
CA LYS A 64 16.22 -2.95 -1.27
C LYS A 64 16.04 -4.22 -0.42
N ASN A 65 14.98 -4.98 -0.68
CA ASN A 65 14.64 -6.21 0.05
C ASN A 65 15.03 -7.48 -0.73
N TRP A 66 15.88 -7.37 -1.76
CA TRP A 66 16.21 -8.50 -2.62
C TRP A 66 16.97 -9.58 -1.84
N PRO A 67 16.49 -10.83 -1.80
CA PRO A 67 17.15 -11.88 -1.05
C PRO A 67 18.54 -12.20 -1.60
N ALA A 68 19.57 -12.13 -0.76
CA ALA A 68 20.96 -12.42 -1.16
C ALA A 68 21.13 -13.82 -1.79
N ARG A 69 20.35 -14.81 -1.32
CA ARG A 69 20.33 -16.18 -1.86
C ARG A 69 19.93 -16.28 -3.35
N LEU A 70 19.36 -15.21 -3.93
CA LEU A 70 18.96 -15.13 -5.34
C LEU A 70 20.01 -14.41 -6.20
N GLY A 71 21.17 -14.06 -5.65
CA GLY A 71 22.18 -13.25 -6.33
C GLY A 71 21.78 -11.78 -6.45
N ALA A 72 22.42 -11.06 -7.38
CA ALA A 72 22.13 -9.65 -7.61
C ALA A 72 20.73 -9.45 -8.24
N PRO A 73 19.98 -8.41 -7.86
CA PRO A 73 18.68 -8.12 -8.48
C PRO A 73 18.83 -7.83 -9.98
N PRO A 74 17.94 -8.36 -10.85
CA PRO A 74 17.99 -8.10 -12.29
C PRO A 74 18.00 -6.61 -12.63
N LYS A 75 18.81 -6.19 -13.61
CA LYS A 75 18.84 -4.79 -14.06
C LYS A 75 17.48 -4.31 -14.60
N ARG A 76 16.76 -5.19 -15.29
CA ARG A 76 15.39 -4.96 -15.78
C ARG A 76 14.43 -5.91 -15.06
N MET A 77 13.35 -5.37 -14.51
CA MET A 77 12.30 -6.12 -13.81
C MET A 77 10.96 -5.92 -14.51
N ILE A 78 10.09 -6.93 -14.46
CA ILE A 78 8.73 -6.88 -14.97
C ILE A 78 7.78 -6.89 -13.76
N THR A 79 6.75 -6.05 -13.81
CA THR A 79 5.70 -5.99 -12.78
C THR A 79 4.49 -6.80 -13.24
N GLY A 80 4.17 -7.88 -12.53
CA GLY A 80 2.98 -8.70 -12.78
C GLY A 80 1.83 -8.45 -11.78
N VAL A 81 1.94 -7.40 -10.97
CA VAL A 81 0.97 -7.05 -9.92
C VAL A 81 0.33 -5.68 -10.21
N PRO A 82 -0.85 -5.38 -9.65
CA PRO A 82 -1.44 -4.05 -9.79
C PRO A 82 -0.54 -2.93 -9.25
N ASP A 83 -0.67 -1.74 -9.84
CA ASP A 83 0.06 -0.51 -9.47
C ASP A 83 -0.04 -0.11 -7.98
N HIS A 84 -1.12 -0.51 -7.29
CA HIS A 84 -1.31 -0.24 -5.86
C HIS A 84 -0.53 -1.18 -4.93
N VAL A 85 0.16 -2.19 -5.45
CA VAL A 85 0.98 -3.13 -4.67
C VAL A 85 2.38 -2.54 -4.47
N ASP A 86 2.43 -1.36 -3.87
CA ASP A 86 3.61 -0.48 -3.84
C ASP A 86 4.36 -0.47 -2.49
N GLY A 87 3.88 -1.25 -1.52
CA GLY A 87 4.49 -1.35 -0.20
C GLY A 87 4.22 -0.18 0.74
N ARG A 88 3.30 0.74 0.43
CA ARG A 88 3.05 1.97 1.21
C ARG A 88 2.91 1.75 2.72
N MET A 89 2.19 0.69 3.14
CA MET A 89 1.97 0.40 4.56
C MET A 89 3.24 0.00 5.35
N LEU A 90 4.37 -0.27 4.67
CA LEU A 90 5.64 -0.54 5.37
C LEU A 90 6.26 0.70 6.02
N ALA A 91 5.85 1.89 5.59
CA ALA A 91 6.36 3.17 6.08
C ALA A 91 5.39 3.89 7.05
N ILE A 92 4.28 3.24 7.41
CA ILE A 92 3.20 3.78 8.25
C ILE A 92 3.29 3.18 9.67
#